data_AF-A0A7C5YA24-F1
#
_entry.id   AF-A0A7C5YA24-F1
#
_cell.length_a   1.000
_cell.length_b   1.000
_cell.length_c   1.000
_cell.angle_alpha   90.00
_cell.angle_beta   90.00
_cell.angle_gamma   90.00
#
_symmetry.space_group_name_H-M   'P 1'
#
loop_
_entity.id
_entity.type
_entity.pdbx_description
1 polymer ?
#
loop_
_entity_poly.entity_id
_entity_poly.type
_entity_poly.pdbx_seq_one_letter_code
_entity_poly.pdbx_strand_id
1 'polypeptide(L)'
;MLTYETPHCFNMQNDLKLEFSRIFSDIYEEDEDGFPVFKAFVEGTWGGKPSQTFDLISPVNGSSIAKVQKCTAVDVDKAVKSAKEYQRKVRSLAAIDRIEIMEEAAKLLKNHVEDFARAITYEMGRPLADSPGEVNALAERLRLAMEDARKISGEYIPGDWSPDTVGKIAIVLREPVGVVGAIGPFNYPLFIPGAKIIPAILGANSVVAKPASSTPISLLLFARVLQLAGLPDGVLNVVTGSAEVGKAIASHPEVGMISFTGSTEAGKDIAANAANKRLHLELGGKGYAIVLDDADIELAASKCVEGALRNAGQRCDAISTILVDRKVAEQFVERVVHYAENWRLGDPREPTTKVGPLVSAQAAKSVNSMVKDAVEKGAELLLGGSYEAAYHQPTVLDKVPEQALIVWEETFG
;
A
#
# COMPACT_ATOMS: atom_id res chain seq x y z
N MET A 1 18.15 -28.09 17.23
CA MET A 1 18.86 -26.91 16.71
C MET A 1 19.31 -27.20 15.29
N LEU A 2 18.42 -27.03 14.31
CA LEU A 2 18.84 -26.85 12.93
C LEU A 2 19.47 -25.46 12.88
N THR A 3 20.79 -25.39 12.72
CA THR A 3 21.48 -24.13 12.47
C THR A 3 20.99 -23.65 11.11
N TYR A 4 20.02 -22.74 11.09
CA TYR A 4 19.84 -21.86 9.95
C TYR A 4 21.15 -21.11 9.81
N GLU A 5 21.97 -21.50 8.83
CA GLU A 5 23.08 -20.66 8.42
C GLU A 5 22.49 -19.28 8.15
N THR A 6 22.96 -18.26 8.88
CA THR A 6 22.77 -16.86 8.49
C THR A 6 23.14 -16.81 7.02
N PRO A 7 22.22 -16.49 6.10
CA PRO A 7 22.56 -16.47 4.69
C PRO A 7 23.61 -15.37 4.55
N HIS A 8 24.87 -15.76 4.36
CA HIS A 8 25.89 -14.85 3.85
C HIS A 8 25.27 -14.17 2.64
N CYS A 9 25.03 -12.86 2.75
CA CYS A 9 24.52 -11.95 1.73
C CYS A 9 24.50 -12.62 0.34
N PHE A 10 23.34 -13.17 -0.05
CA PHE A 10 23.12 -13.81 -1.34
C PHE A 10 23.78 -12.97 -2.41
N ASN A 11 24.61 -13.56 -3.28
CA ASN A 11 25.45 -12.89 -4.27
C ASN A 11 24.80 -11.60 -4.85
N MET A 12 24.98 -10.46 -4.18
CA MET A 12 24.18 -9.23 -4.36
C MET A 12 24.58 -8.44 -5.61
N GLN A 13 25.41 -9.04 -6.47
CA GLN A 13 26.09 -8.40 -7.59
C GLN A 13 25.28 -8.35 -8.90
N ASN A 14 24.08 -8.94 -8.96
CA ASN A 14 23.20 -8.76 -10.12
C ASN A 14 22.49 -7.41 -10.04
N ASP A 15 22.90 -6.48 -10.93
CA ASP A 15 22.28 -5.17 -11.11
C ASP A 15 20.75 -5.29 -11.19
N LEU A 16 20.05 -4.58 -10.30
CA LEU A 16 18.60 -4.43 -10.36
C LEU A 16 18.24 -3.51 -11.52
N LYS A 17 17.97 -4.09 -12.69
CA LYS A 17 17.54 -3.34 -13.87
C LYS A 17 16.02 -3.28 -13.97
N LEU A 18 15.48 -2.07 -13.88
CA LEU A 18 14.09 -1.79 -14.16
C LEU A 18 13.90 -1.69 -15.68
N GLU A 19 13.33 -2.74 -16.26
CA GLU A 19 12.94 -2.77 -17.66
C GLU A 19 11.41 -2.81 -17.73
N PHE A 20 10.84 -1.85 -18.46
CA PHE A 20 9.40 -1.71 -18.61
C PHE A 20 8.97 -1.79 -20.06
N SER A 21 7.74 -2.26 -20.28
CA SER A 21 7.06 -2.19 -21.56
C SER A 21 7.03 -0.77 -22.11
N ARG A 22 7.08 -0.64 -23.44
CA ARG A 22 7.13 0.64 -24.17
C ARG A 22 6.05 1.64 -23.77
N ILE A 23 4.88 1.19 -23.31
CA ILE A 23 3.79 2.09 -22.89
C ILE A 23 4.19 3.01 -21.72
N PHE A 24 5.23 2.64 -20.95
CA PHE A 24 5.74 3.38 -19.80
C PHE A 24 6.94 4.28 -20.14
N SER A 25 7.37 4.38 -21.40
CA SER A 25 8.57 5.16 -21.77
C SER A 25 8.50 6.64 -21.39
N ASP A 26 7.29 7.20 -21.25
CA ASP A 26 7.10 8.63 -21.01
C ASP A 26 7.22 9.00 -19.53
N ILE A 27 7.16 8.02 -18.61
CA ILE A 27 7.09 8.28 -17.16
C ILE A 27 8.46 8.46 -16.51
N TYR A 28 9.52 8.11 -17.22
CA TYR A 28 10.91 8.30 -16.80
C TYR A 28 11.78 8.69 -17.99
N GLU A 29 12.99 9.13 -17.70
CA GLU A 29 14.06 9.30 -18.69
C GLU A 29 15.34 8.73 -18.10
N GLU A 30 16.35 8.47 -18.92
CA GLU A 30 17.66 8.06 -18.44
C GLU A 30 18.53 9.31 -18.21
N ASP A 31 19.31 9.32 -17.12
CA ASP A 31 20.36 10.31 -16.94
C ASP A 31 21.63 9.96 -17.77
N GLU A 32 22.70 10.72 -17.58
CA GLU A 32 23.95 10.58 -18.37
C GLU A 32 24.60 9.20 -18.21
N ASP A 33 24.30 8.49 -17.12
CA ASP A 33 24.83 7.16 -16.81
C ASP A 33 23.86 6.04 -17.18
N GLY A 34 22.74 6.35 -17.86
CA GLY A 34 21.69 5.38 -18.19
C GLY A 34 20.77 5.04 -17.01
N PHE A 35 20.79 5.83 -15.93
CA PHE A 35 20.02 5.55 -14.72
C PHE A 35 18.60 6.12 -14.82
N PRO A 36 17.54 5.36 -14.53
CA PRO A 36 16.17 5.82 -14.72
C PRO A 36 15.79 6.93 -13.72
N VAL A 37 15.24 8.02 -14.22
CA VAL A 37 14.75 9.19 -13.49
C VAL A 37 13.25 9.34 -13.71
N PHE A 38 12.47 8.92 -12.72
CA PHE A 38 11.01 8.98 -12.75
C PHE A 38 10.48 10.40 -12.53
N LYS A 39 9.44 10.72 -13.30
CA LYS A 39 8.72 12.00 -13.30
C LYS A 39 7.47 11.90 -12.43
N ALA A 40 7.09 13.01 -11.81
CA ALA A 40 5.77 13.15 -11.22
C ALA A 40 4.73 13.37 -12.33
N PHE A 41 3.47 13.04 -12.05
CA PHE A 41 2.35 13.25 -12.96
C PHE A 41 1.53 14.45 -12.50
N VAL A 42 1.76 15.62 -13.08
CA VAL A 42 1.18 16.89 -12.62
C VAL A 42 0.51 17.57 -13.80
N GLU A 43 -0.69 18.11 -13.57
CA GLU A 43 -1.52 18.74 -14.60
C GLU A 43 -1.91 17.78 -15.74
N GLY A 44 -1.98 16.47 -15.46
CA GLY A 44 -2.23 15.44 -16.48
C GLY A 44 -1.04 15.16 -17.40
N THR A 45 0.16 15.66 -17.07
CA THR A 45 1.34 15.51 -17.90
C THR A 45 2.51 14.90 -17.14
N TRP A 46 3.35 14.17 -17.86
CA TRP A 46 4.68 13.79 -17.42
C TRP A 46 5.61 14.94 -17.80
N GLY A 47 6.03 15.73 -16.82
CA GLY A 47 6.79 16.96 -17.05
C GLY A 47 8.19 16.73 -17.68
N GLY A 48 8.95 17.82 -17.83
CA GLY A 48 10.36 17.74 -18.22
C GLY A 48 11.27 17.22 -17.10
N LYS A 49 12.59 17.19 -17.35
CA LYS A 49 13.60 16.73 -16.39
C LYS A 49 13.39 17.36 -15.00
N PRO A 50 13.26 16.55 -13.93
CA PRO A 50 13.09 17.06 -12.58
C PRO A 50 14.25 17.96 -12.14
N SER A 51 13.94 19.10 -11.51
CA SER A 51 14.95 20.00 -10.95
C SER A 51 15.60 19.44 -9.67
N GLN A 52 14.88 18.59 -8.94
CA GLN A 52 15.36 17.87 -7.77
C GLN A 52 14.84 16.44 -7.81
N THR A 53 15.67 15.51 -7.33
CA THR A 53 15.33 14.08 -7.21
C THR A 53 15.73 13.54 -5.84
N PHE A 54 15.24 12.35 -5.53
CA PHE A 54 15.75 11.50 -4.46
C PHE A 54 16.02 10.10 -5.00
N ASP A 55 16.95 9.38 -4.37
CA ASP A 55 17.28 8.01 -4.74
C ASP A 55 16.23 7.04 -4.21
N LEU A 56 15.78 6.12 -5.06
CA LEU A 56 14.95 4.99 -4.68
C LEU A 56 15.87 3.82 -4.35
N ILE A 57 15.99 3.52 -3.06
CA ILE A 57 16.84 2.43 -2.57
C ILE A 57 16.02 1.15 -2.48
N SER A 58 16.49 0.10 -3.16
CA SER A 58 15.88 -1.21 -3.04
C SER A 58 16.26 -1.89 -1.72
N PRO A 59 15.30 -2.48 -0.98
CA PRO A 59 15.62 -3.30 0.19
C PRO A 59 16.30 -4.62 -0.17
N VAL A 60 16.28 -5.03 -1.44
CA VAL A 60 16.81 -6.33 -1.89
C VAL A 60 18.31 -6.43 -1.68
N ASN A 61 19.05 -5.37 -2.00
CA ASN A 61 20.51 -5.33 -1.89
C ASN A 61 21.04 -3.98 -1.37
N GLY A 62 20.16 -3.03 -1.04
CA GLY A 62 20.53 -1.68 -0.59
C GLY A 62 21.04 -0.75 -1.69
N SER A 63 20.99 -1.14 -2.96
CA SER A 63 21.41 -0.27 -4.06
C SER A 63 20.30 0.70 -4.46
N SER A 64 20.70 1.87 -5.00
CA SER A 64 19.77 2.74 -5.72
C SER A 64 19.34 2.04 -7.02
N ILE A 65 18.04 2.02 -7.31
CA ILE A 65 17.47 1.41 -8.54
C ILE A 65 16.87 2.44 -9.50
N ALA A 66 16.58 3.64 -9.00
CA ALA A 66 16.09 4.76 -9.78
C ALA A 66 16.26 6.08 -9.01
N LYS A 67 16.19 7.19 -9.72
CA LYS A 67 15.92 8.51 -9.14
C LYS A 67 14.45 8.84 -9.35
N VAL A 68 13.87 9.59 -8.42
CA VAL A 68 12.46 10.01 -8.51
C VAL A 68 12.35 11.49 -8.25
N GLN A 69 11.53 12.20 -9.04
CA GLN A 69 11.25 13.61 -8.84
C GLN A 69 10.88 13.92 -7.39
N LYS A 70 11.50 14.95 -6.82
CA LYS A 70 11.19 15.44 -5.48
C LYS A 70 10.27 16.65 -5.57
N CYS A 71 8.96 16.42 -5.51
CA CYS A 71 7.96 17.48 -5.49
C CYS A 71 8.07 18.33 -4.21
N THR A 72 7.68 19.59 -4.36
CA THR A 72 7.64 20.61 -3.32
C THR A 72 6.19 21.00 -3.03
N ALA A 73 5.96 21.87 -2.05
CA ALA A 73 4.64 22.45 -1.81
C ALA A 73 4.10 23.25 -3.02
N VAL A 74 4.99 23.79 -3.87
CA VAL A 74 4.60 24.50 -5.11
C VAL A 74 4.01 23.51 -6.12
N ASP A 75 4.60 22.33 -6.25
CA ASP A 75 4.10 21.29 -7.15
C ASP A 75 2.76 20.73 -6.64
N VAL A 76 2.59 20.63 -5.32
CA VAL A 76 1.30 20.28 -4.70
C VAL A 76 0.23 21.33 -5.01
N ASP A 77 0.55 22.62 -4.87
CA ASP A 77 -0.38 23.71 -5.20
C ASP A 77 -0.81 23.66 -6.68
N LYS A 78 0.13 23.43 -7.61
CA LYS A 78 -0.20 23.21 -9.03
C LYS A 78 -1.11 22.00 -9.25
N ALA A 79 -0.75 20.86 -8.67
CA ALA A 79 -1.53 19.62 -8.78
C ALA A 79 -2.96 19.80 -8.24
N VAL A 80 -3.11 20.46 -7.09
CA VAL A 80 -4.44 20.70 -6.49
C VAL A 80 -5.24 21.71 -7.30
N LYS A 81 -4.63 22.79 -7.79
CA LYS A 81 -5.31 23.76 -8.67
C LYS A 81 -5.80 23.10 -9.96
N SER A 82 -4.98 22.26 -10.56
CA SER A 82 -5.38 21.46 -11.72
C SER A 82 -6.53 20.51 -11.37
N ALA A 83 -6.39 19.71 -10.31
CA ALA A 83 -7.47 18.84 -9.86
C ALA A 83 -8.77 19.61 -9.62
N LYS A 84 -8.71 20.83 -9.07
CA LYS A 84 -9.87 21.68 -8.81
C LYS A 84 -10.52 22.20 -10.09
N GLU A 85 -9.72 22.66 -11.05
CA GLU A 85 -10.22 23.14 -12.35
C GLU A 85 -10.93 22.01 -13.12
N TYR A 86 -10.28 20.84 -13.17
CA TYR A 86 -10.76 19.67 -13.90
C TYR A 86 -11.83 18.88 -13.13
N GLN A 87 -12.11 19.24 -11.87
CA GLN A 87 -13.21 18.68 -11.08
C GLN A 87 -14.57 18.84 -11.80
N ARG A 88 -14.80 19.98 -12.47
CA ARG A 88 -16.04 20.17 -13.23
C ARG A 88 -16.13 19.23 -14.43
N LYS A 89 -15.00 18.93 -15.08
CA LYS A 89 -14.94 18.02 -16.23
C LYS A 89 -15.27 16.58 -15.81
N VAL A 90 -14.68 16.07 -14.71
CA VAL A 90 -15.03 14.73 -14.21
C VAL A 90 -16.48 14.66 -13.73
N ARG A 91 -17.02 15.75 -13.16
CA ARG A 91 -18.44 15.85 -12.77
C ARG A 91 -19.38 15.77 -13.98
N SER A 92 -18.96 16.28 -15.14
CA SER A 92 -19.76 16.21 -16.38
C SER A 92 -19.65 14.88 -17.13
N LEU A 93 -18.67 14.04 -16.81
CA LEU A 93 -18.61 12.69 -17.40
C LEU A 93 -19.82 11.87 -16.95
N ALA A 94 -20.41 11.11 -17.86
CA ALA A 94 -21.45 10.18 -17.45
C ALA A 94 -20.83 9.09 -16.56
N ALA A 95 -21.66 8.50 -15.69
CA ALA A 95 -21.19 7.41 -14.84
C ALA A 95 -20.65 6.23 -15.68
N ILE A 96 -21.27 5.97 -16.84
CA ILE A 96 -20.85 4.91 -17.76
C ILE A 96 -19.46 5.18 -18.35
N ASP A 97 -19.16 6.40 -18.77
CA ASP A 97 -17.83 6.75 -19.31
C ASP A 97 -16.74 6.52 -18.26
N ARG A 98 -17.01 6.88 -17.00
CA ARG A 98 -16.07 6.63 -15.89
C ARG A 98 -15.88 5.13 -15.64
N ILE A 99 -16.92 4.31 -15.78
CA ILE A 99 -16.84 2.86 -15.65
C ILE A 99 -16.01 2.27 -16.79
N GLU A 100 -16.26 2.68 -18.04
CA GLU A 100 -15.54 2.21 -19.23
C GLU A 100 -14.02 2.49 -19.13
N ILE A 101 -13.64 3.67 -18.60
CA ILE A 101 -12.23 3.98 -18.29
C ILE A 101 -11.64 2.98 -17.28
N MET A 102 -12.37 2.62 -16.21
CA MET A 102 -11.89 1.63 -15.24
C MET A 102 -11.78 0.23 -15.85
N GLU A 103 -12.73 -0.16 -16.69
CA GLU A 103 -12.69 -1.45 -17.40
C GLU A 103 -11.51 -1.54 -18.37
N GLU A 104 -11.20 -0.46 -19.10
CA GLU A 104 -10.02 -0.41 -19.98
C GLU A 104 -8.72 -0.42 -19.18
N ALA A 105 -8.65 0.34 -18.09
CA ALA A 105 -7.51 0.29 -17.17
C ALA A 105 -7.28 -1.12 -16.61
N ALA A 106 -8.34 -1.88 -16.31
CA ALA A 106 -8.23 -3.26 -15.86
C ALA A 106 -7.59 -4.17 -16.92
N LYS A 107 -7.92 -3.98 -18.21
CA LYS A 107 -7.30 -4.74 -19.31
C LYS A 107 -5.83 -4.40 -19.47
N LEU A 108 -5.49 -3.11 -19.48
CA LEU A 108 -4.11 -2.63 -19.57
C LEU A 108 -3.27 -3.15 -18.40
N LEU A 109 -3.78 -3.09 -17.16
CA LEU A 109 -3.10 -3.61 -15.99
C LEU A 109 -2.79 -5.12 -16.12
N LYS A 110 -3.77 -5.91 -16.62
CA LYS A 110 -3.60 -7.35 -16.85
C LYS A 110 -2.58 -7.67 -17.96
N ASN A 111 -2.49 -6.83 -18.99
CA ASN A 111 -1.53 -7.01 -20.07
C ASN A 111 -0.09 -6.67 -19.66
N HIS A 112 0.09 -5.97 -18.54
CA HIS A 112 1.37 -5.47 -18.05
C HIS A 112 1.71 -5.97 -16.64
N VAL A 113 1.17 -7.13 -16.23
CA VAL A 113 1.38 -7.69 -14.87
C VAL A 113 2.86 -7.83 -14.53
N GLU A 114 3.69 -8.23 -15.48
CA GLU A 114 5.13 -8.42 -15.27
C GLU A 114 5.86 -7.10 -14.94
N ASP A 115 5.45 -5.99 -15.58
CA ASP A 115 6.00 -4.66 -15.33
C ASP A 115 5.75 -4.23 -13.87
N PHE A 116 4.50 -4.35 -13.43
CA PHE A 116 4.11 -4.04 -12.05
C PHE A 116 4.73 -5.01 -11.04
N ALA A 117 4.76 -6.31 -11.35
CA ALA A 117 5.34 -7.31 -10.45
C ALA A 117 6.84 -7.05 -10.21
N ARG A 118 7.58 -6.67 -11.27
CA ARG A 118 8.99 -6.29 -11.16
C ARG A 118 9.16 -5.02 -10.34
N ALA A 119 8.35 -3.98 -10.60
CA ALA A 119 8.39 -2.73 -9.83
C ALA A 119 8.19 -3.01 -8.34
N ILE A 120 7.09 -3.68 -7.96
CA ILE A 120 6.77 -4.05 -6.57
C ILE A 120 7.93 -4.84 -5.94
N THR A 121 8.44 -5.85 -6.64
CA THR A 121 9.54 -6.68 -6.13
C THR A 121 10.78 -5.84 -5.84
N TYR A 122 11.15 -4.92 -6.73
CA TYR A 122 12.42 -4.18 -6.61
C TYR A 122 12.32 -3.01 -5.64
N GLU A 123 11.20 -2.29 -5.61
CA GLU A 123 11.04 -1.15 -4.70
C GLU A 123 10.63 -1.56 -3.28
N MET A 124 9.84 -2.63 -3.13
CA MET A 124 9.29 -3.05 -1.84
C MET A 124 9.98 -4.29 -1.25
N GLY A 125 10.52 -5.18 -2.10
CA GLY A 125 11.12 -6.44 -1.66
C GLY A 125 10.15 -7.63 -1.61
N ARG A 126 8.91 -7.49 -2.09
CA ARG A 126 7.98 -8.62 -2.15
C ARG A 126 8.49 -9.69 -3.12
N PRO A 127 8.40 -10.99 -2.78
CA PRO A 127 8.73 -12.06 -3.71
C PRO A 127 8.00 -11.93 -5.05
N LEU A 128 8.73 -12.10 -6.16
CA LEU A 128 8.23 -11.97 -7.53
C LEU A 128 7.07 -12.92 -7.82
N ALA A 129 7.06 -14.10 -7.18
CA ALA A 129 5.97 -15.06 -7.27
C ALA A 129 4.64 -14.53 -6.67
N ASP A 130 4.72 -13.65 -5.67
CA ASP A 130 3.56 -13.10 -4.95
C ASP A 130 3.11 -11.74 -5.51
N SER A 131 4.03 -10.97 -6.10
CA SER A 131 3.77 -9.62 -6.61
C SER A 131 2.61 -9.53 -7.64
N PRO A 132 2.42 -10.49 -8.57
CA PRO A 132 1.25 -10.51 -9.46
C PRO A 132 -0.10 -10.54 -8.74
N GLY A 133 -0.14 -11.09 -7.52
CA GLY A 133 -1.37 -11.15 -6.72
C GLY A 133 -1.95 -9.77 -6.41
N GLU A 134 -1.08 -8.78 -6.16
CA GLU A 134 -1.51 -7.40 -5.91
C GLU A 134 -2.07 -6.72 -7.17
N VAL A 135 -1.41 -6.95 -8.32
CA VAL A 135 -1.84 -6.45 -9.62
C VAL A 135 -3.22 -7.01 -9.97
N ASN A 136 -3.38 -8.32 -9.83
CA ASN A 136 -4.65 -8.98 -10.10
C ASN A 136 -5.77 -8.50 -9.16
N ALA A 137 -5.47 -8.25 -7.89
CA ALA A 137 -6.44 -7.69 -6.94
C ALA A 137 -6.90 -6.29 -7.38
N LEU A 138 -6.00 -5.43 -7.86
CA LEU A 138 -6.37 -4.11 -8.35
C LEU A 138 -7.18 -4.19 -9.66
N ALA A 139 -6.80 -5.07 -10.59
CA ALA A 139 -7.56 -5.31 -11.82
C ALA A 139 -8.99 -5.78 -11.52
N GLU A 140 -9.16 -6.64 -10.51
CA GLU A 140 -10.49 -7.06 -10.08
C GLU A 140 -11.26 -5.89 -9.45
N ARG A 141 -10.61 -5.07 -8.61
CA ARG A 141 -11.26 -3.88 -8.05
C ARG A 141 -11.75 -2.91 -9.13
N LEU A 142 -10.98 -2.73 -10.20
CA LEU A 142 -11.38 -1.93 -11.37
C LEU A 142 -12.60 -2.54 -12.09
N ARG A 143 -12.64 -3.88 -12.26
CA ARG A 143 -13.80 -4.58 -12.85
C ARG A 143 -15.09 -4.41 -12.05
N LEU A 144 -14.99 -4.28 -10.73
CA LEU A 144 -16.13 -4.05 -9.84
C LEU A 144 -16.63 -2.59 -9.86
N ALA A 145 -16.04 -1.71 -10.69
CA ALA A 145 -16.42 -0.31 -10.79
C ALA A 145 -17.91 -0.08 -11.09
N MET A 146 -18.50 -0.91 -11.96
CA MET A 146 -19.93 -0.81 -12.27
C MET A 146 -20.81 -1.07 -11.04
N GLU A 147 -20.43 -2.06 -10.21
CA GLU A 147 -21.16 -2.38 -8.99
C GLU A 147 -21.07 -1.25 -7.96
N ASP A 148 -19.89 -0.65 -7.81
CA ASP A 148 -19.67 0.46 -6.89
C ASP A 148 -20.39 1.75 -7.37
N ALA A 149 -20.34 2.06 -8.67
CA ALA A 149 -21.01 3.23 -9.22
C ALA A 149 -22.54 3.17 -9.05
N ARG A 150 -23.14 1.97 -9.15
CA ARG A 150 -24.59 1.77 -8.95
C ARG A 150 -25.04 1.96 -7.51
N LYS A 151 -24.12 1.94 -6.53
CA LYS A 151 -24.42 2.22 -5.11
C LYS A 151 -24.50 3.73 -4.83
N ILE A 152 -24.14 4.58 -5.78
CA ILE A 152 -24.25 6.04 -5.65
C ILE A 152 -25.69 6.46 -5.98
N SER A 153 -26.59 6.31 -5.01
CA SER A 153 -27.99 6.71 -5.13
C SER A 153 -28.37 7.79 -4.13
N GLY A 154 -29.42 8.54 -4.45
CA GLY A 154 -30.08 9.48 -3.56
C GLY A 154 -31.26 8.85 -2.81
N GLU A 155 -31.96 9.67 -2.03
CA GLU A 155 -33.17 9.29 -1.31
C GLU A 155 -34.32 10.23 -1.67
N TYR A 156 -35.52 9.67 -1.82
CA TYR A 156 -36.78 10.41 -1.89
C TYR A 156 -37.49 10.25 -0.54
N ILE A 157 -37.83 11.36 0.09
CA ILE A 157 -38.43 11.38 1.42
C ILE A 157 -39.74 12.17 1.33
N PRO A 158 -40.92 11.53 1.56
CA PRO A 158 -42.18 12.27 1.66
C PRO A 158 -42.13 13.19 2.89
N GLY A 159 -42.77 14.37 2.82
CA GLY A 159 -42.63 15.41 3.85
C GLY A 159 -43.86 15.64 4.72
N ASP A 160 -45.00 15.01 4.46
CA ASP A 160 -46.31 15.30 5.06
C ASP A 160 -46.53 14.75 6.49
N TRP A 161 -45.48 14.76 7.32
CA TRP A 161 -45.48 14.25 8.70
C TRP A 161 -45.90 15.29 9.75
N SER A 162 -46.11 16.55 9.36
CA SER A 162 -46.58 17.63 10.23
C SER A 162 -47.37 18.70 9.46
N PRO A 163 -48.22 19.51 10.11
CA PRO A 163 -48.97 20.58 9.45
C PRO A 163 -48.11 21.54 8.61
N ASP A 164 -46.90 21.85 9.07
CA ASP A 164 -45.99 22.78 8.39
C ASP A 164 -45.27 22.16 7.17
N THR A 165 -45.40 20.85 6.97
CA THR A 165 -44.69 20.11 5.93
C THR A 165 -45.62 19.36 4.97
N VAL A 166 -46.94 19.57 5.09
CA VAL A 166 -47.94 19.06 4.14
C VAL A 166 -47.58 19.46 2.71
N GLY A 167 -47.59 18.48 1.80
CA GLY A 167 -47.29 18.68 0.38
C GLY A 167 -45.81 18.92 0.05
N LYS A 168 -44.90 18.85 1.04
CA LYS A 168 -43.45 18.95 0.80
C LYS A 168 -42.87 17.57 0.52
N ILE A 169 -41.79 17.55 -0.24
CA ILE A 169 -40.91 16.40 -0.45
C ILE A 169 -39.47 16.83 -0.19
N ALA A 170 -38.62 15.90 0.21
CA ALA A 170 -37.18 16.09 0.24
C ALA A 170 -36.51 15.10 -0.74
N ILE A 171 -35.53 15.61 -1.48
CA ILE A 171 -34.67 14.82 -2.36
C ILE A 171 -33.25 14.97 -1.82
N VAL A 172 -32.64 13.85 -1.44
CA VAL A 172 -31.26 13.81 -0.97
C VAL A 172 -30.39 13.31 -2.11
N LEU A 173 -29.36 14.07 -2.48
CA LEU A 173 -28.40 13.70 -3.52
C LEU A 173 -27.01 13.50 -2.91
N ARG A 174 -26.21 12.63 -3.53
CA ARG A 174 -24.79 12.48 -3.22
C ARG A 174 -24.00 13.37 -4.18
N GLU A 175 -23.23 14.29 -3.63
CA GLU A 175 -22.33 15.16 -4.42
C GLU A 175 -20.85 14.83 -4.14
N PRO A 176 -19.95 15.01 -5.12
CA PRO A 176 -18.51 14.85 -4.92
C PRO A 176 -17.99 15.79 -3.84
N VAL A 177 -17.04 15.31 -3.04
CA VAL A 177 -16.36 16.08 -1.99
C VAL A 177 -15.37 17.09 -2.57
N GLY A 178 -14.99 16.95 -3.83
CA GLY A 178 -14.10 17.87 -4.53
C GLY A 178 -12.79 17.22 -4.94
N VAL A 179 -11.69 17.81 -4.49
CA VAL A 179 -10.37 17.21 -4.63
C VAL A 179 -10.13 16.25 -3.46
N VAL A 180 -9.75 15.02 -3.77
CA VAL A 180 -9.36 14.00 -2.79
C VAL A 180 -7.85 13.89 -2.74
N GLY A 181 -7.26 14.08 -1.55
CA GLY A 181 -5.86 13.74 -1.29
C GLY A 181 -5.74 12.24 -0.98
N ALA A 182 -5.14 11.46 -1.87
CA ALA A 182 -4.98 10.01 -1.72
C ALA A 182 -3.53 9.67 -1.36
N ILE A 183 -3.26 9.42 -0.07
CA ILE A 183 -1.90 9.19 0.44
C ILE A 183 -1.74 7.70 0.74
N GLY A 184 -0.80 7.07 0.02
CA GLY A 184 -0.57 5.62 0.03
C GLY A 184 0.59 5.16 0.93
N PRO A 185 0.53 3.92 1.46
CA PRO A 185 1.61 3.30 2.22
C PRO A 185 2.59 2.61 1.26
N PHE A 186 3.63 1.98 1.83
CA PHE A 186 4.65 1.29 1.03
C PHE A 186 4.38 -0.20 0.80
N ASN A 187 3.57 -0.83 1.64
CA ASN A 187 3.53 -2.29 1.75
C ASN A 187 2.64 -2.97 0.70
N TYR A 188 1.66 -2.23 0.17
CA TYR A 188 0.88 -2.55 -1.04
C TYR A 188 0.83 -1.29 -1.91
N PRO A 189 1.94 -0.96 -2.60
CA PRO A 189 2.14 0.34 -3.24
C PRO A 189 1.27 0.55 -4.48
N LEU A 190 0.64 -0.52 -4.99
CA LEU A 190 -0.29 -0.45 -6.12
C LEU A 190 -1.74 -0.50 -5.63
N PHE A 191 -2.11 -1.53 -4.87
CA PHE A 191 -3.51 -1.81 -4.55
C PHE A 191 -4.10 -0.77 -3.61
N ILE A 192 -3.40 -0.38 -2.54
CA ILE A 192 -3.96 0.55 -1.55
C ILE A 192 -4.18 1.95 -2.15
N PRO A 193 -3.21 2.55 -2.88
CA PRO A 193 -3.47 3.80 -3.60
C PRO A 193 -4.60 3.66 -4.62
N GLY A 194 -4.62 2.57 -5.40
CA GLY A 194 -5.67 2.29 -6.37
C GLY A 194 -7.06 2.21 -5.73
N ALA A 195 -7.18 1.55 -4.58
CA ALA A 195 -8.42 1.44 -3.80
C ALA A 195 -8.92 2.78 -3.23
N LYS A 196 -8.10 3.84 -3.29
CA LYS A 196 -8.50 5.23 -2.98
C LYS A 196 -8.88 6.00 -4.25
N ILE A 197 -8.06 5.87 -5.30
CA ILE A 197 -8.22 6.59 -6.57
C ILE A 197 -9.51 6.17 -7.29
N ILE A 198 -9.75 4.87 -7.39
CA ILE A 198 -10.90 4.31 -8.12
C ILE A 198 -12.24 4.83 -7.59
N PRO A 199 -12.58 4.64 -6.29
CA PRO A 199 -13.86 5.13 -5.78
C PRO A 199 -13.97 6.66 -5.79
N ALA A 200 -12.85 7.40 -5.65
CA ALA A 200 -12.85 8.85 -5.76
C ALA A 200 -13.29 9.30 -7.17
N ILE A 201 -12.70 8.73 -8.22
CA ILE A 201 -13.05 9.05 -9.61
C ILE A 201 -14.48 8.58 -9.92
N LEU A 202 -14.89 7.37 -9.51
CA LEU A 202 -16.26 6.90 -9.70
C LEU A 202 -17.29 7.82 -9.04
N GLY A 203 -16.96 8.36 -7.86
CA GLY A 203 -17.71 9.39 -7.16
C GLY A 203 -17.62 10.80 -7.75
N ALA A 204 -17.06 10.95 -8.96
CA ALA A 204 -16.88 12.22 -9.69
C ALA A 204 -15.99 13.25 -8.96
N ASN A 205 -14.98 12.77 -8.24
CA ASN A 205 -13.93 13.59 -7.64
C ASN A 205 -12.68 13.61 -8.52
N SER A 206 -11.86 14.63 -8.37
CA SER A 206 -10.47 14.64 -8.84
C SER A 206 -9.54 14.24 -7.69
N VAL A 207 -8.35 13.78 -8.03
CA VAL A 207 -7.42 13.15 -7.09
C VAL A 207 -6.03 13.75 -7.20
N VAL A 208 -5.45 14.07 -6.05
CA VAL A 208 -4.02 14.30 -5.89
C VAL A 208 -3.49 13.16 -5.03
N ALA A 209 -2.78 12.23 -5.66
CA ALA A 209 -2.23 11.06 -5.04
C ALA A 209 -0.75 11.26 -4.67
N LYS A 210 -0.34 10.65 -3.56
CA LYS A 210 1.06 10.62 -3.11
C LYS A 210 1.42 9.20 -2.69
N PRO A 211 2.35 8.53 -3.40
CA PRO A 211 2.83 7.21 -2.97
C PRO A 211 3.79 7.35 -1.77
N ALA A 212 4.15 6.22 -1.15
CA ALA A 212 5.28 6.20 -0.24
C ALA A 212 6.58 6.48 -1.00
N SER A 213 7.51 7.20 -0.38
CA SER A 213 8.78 7.57 -1.02
C SER A 213 9.67 6.35 -1.29
N SER A 214 9.49 5.27 -0.53
CA SER A 214 10.20 4.00 -0.70
C SER A 214 9.65 3.12 -1.82
N THR A 215 8.43 3.40 -2.32
CA THR A 215 7.75 2.55 -3.32
C THR A 215 6.89 3.36 -4.31
N PRO A 216 7.46 4.37 -4.99
CA PRO A 216 6.69 5.28 -5.82
C PRO A 216 6.33 4.72 -7.20
N ILE A 217 7.11 3.77 -7.75
CA ILE A 217 7.04 3.36 -9.15
C ILE A 217 5.70 2.71 -9.47
N SER A 218 5.21 1.82 -8.60
CA SER A 218 3.95 1.11 -8.83
C SER A 218 2.77 2.05 -9.08
N LEU A 219 2.70 3.16 -8.34
CA LEU A 219 1.64 4.15 -8.52
C LEU A 219 1.84 5.02 -9.78
N LEU A 220 3.09 5.31 -10.16
CA LEU A 220 3.38 6.04 -11.40
C LEU A 220 3.01 5.20 -12.63
N LEU A 221 3.32 3.90 -12.63
CA LEU A 221 2.86 2.97 -13.65
C LEU A 221 1.33 2.95 -13.73
N PHE A 222 0.65 2.92 -12.58
CA PHE A 222 -0.82 2.94 -12.55
C PHE A 222 -1.41 4.25 -13.08
N ALA A 223 -0.80 5.40 -12.79
CA ALA A 223 -1.21 6.69 -13.35
C ALA A 223 -1.11 6.69 -14.88
N ARG A 224 -0.06 6.08 -15.45
CA ARG A 224 0.08 5.90 -16.89
C ARG A 224 -0.98 4.97 -17.47
N VAL A 225 -1.32 3.88 -16.77
CA VAL A 225 -2.43 3.00 -17.16
C VAL A 225 -3.74 3.77 -17.24
N LEU A 226 -4.07 4.59 -16.22
CA LEU A 226 -5.29 5.40 -16.23
C LEU A 226 -5.28 6.46 -17.33
N GLN A 227 -4.13 7.09 -17.60
CA GLN A 227 -3.97 8.03 -18.70
C GLN A 227 -4.26 7.35 -20.05
N LEU A 228 -3.66 6.17 -20.30
CA LEU A 228 -3.87 5.40 -21.53
C LEU A 228 -5.29 4.85 -21.66
N ALA A 229 -5.96 4.58 -20.54
CA ALA A 229 -7.37 4.19 -20.49
C ALA A 229 -8.34 5.35 -20.80
N GLY A 230 -7.83 6.57 -21.03
CA GLY A 230 -8.63 7.74 -21.41
C GLY A 230 -9.12 8.57 -20.22
N LEU A 231 -8.55 8.42 -19.03
CA LEU A 231 -8.84 9.33 -17.92
C LEU A 231 -8.44 10.77 -18.34
N PRO A 232 -9.34 11.76 -18.24
CA PRO A 232 -9.00 13.12 -18.66
C PRO A 232 -7.84 13.71 -17.85
N ASP A 233 -6.99 14.45 -18.54
CA ASP A 233 -5.87 15.17 -17.94
C ASP A 233 -6.34 16.04 -16.75
N GLY A 234 -5.49 16.16 -15.73
CA GLY A 234 -5.79 16.92 -14.51
C GLY A 234 -6.76 16.26 -13.53
N VAL A 235 -7.50 15.21 -13.91
CA VAL A 235 -8.37 14.47 -12.97
C VAL A 235 -7.56 13.69 -11.95
N LEU A 236 -6.46 13.07 -12.38
CA LEU A 236 -5.46 12.46 -11.50
C LEU A 236 -4.16 13.25 -11.58
N ASN A 237 -3.57 13.52 -10.42
CA ASN A 237 -2.21 14.01 -10.29
C ASN A 237 -1.48 13.09 -9.30
N VAL A 238 -0.23 12.75 -9.57
CA VAL A 238 0.64 11.98 -8.67
C VAL A 238 1.87 12.79 -8.36
N VAL A 239 1.99 13.22 -7.09
CA VAL A 239 3.13 13.98 -6.58
C VAL A 239 4.01 13.09 -5.71
N THR A 240 5.31 13.12 -5.96
CA THR A 240 6.31 12.25 -5.30
C THR A 240 7.16 13.07 -4.34
N GLY A 241 7.48 12.51 -3.17
CA GLY A 241 8.32 13.19 -2.19
C GLY A 241 8.08 12.70 -0.77
N SER A 242 8.64 13.43 0.20
CA SER A 242 8.64 13.06 1.61
C SER A 242 7.29 13.28 2.29
N ALA A 243 7.25 13.11 3.62
CA ALA A 243 6.09 13.44 4.44
C ALA A 243 5.61 14.89 4.27
N GLU A 244 6.52 15.84 3.96
CA GLU A 244 6.17 17.25 3.72
C GLU A 244 5.22 17.43 2.53
N VAL A 245 5.34 16.61 1.49
CA VAL A 245 4.39 16.60 0.36
C VAL A 245 3.01 16.13 0.83
N GLY A 246 2.96 15.07 1.65
CA GLY A 246 1.72 14.59 2.26
C GLY A 246 1.04 15.64 3.15
N LYS A 247 1.85 16.33 3.97
CA LYS A 247 1.40 17.44 4.82
C LYS A 247 0.87 18.61 3.99
N ALA A 248 1.56 18.98 2.91
CA ALA A 248 1.11 20.03 2.00
C ALA A 248 -0.23 19.69 1.33
N ILE A 249 -0.46 18.42 0.95
CA ILE A 249 -1.77 17.97 0.45
C ILE A 249 -2.83 18.08 1.56
N ALA A 250 -2.53 17.59 2.76
CA ALA A 250 -3.44 17.60 3.89
C ALA A 250 -3.89 19.01 4.28
N SER A 251 -2.98 19.98 4.26
CA SER A 251 -3.25 21.37 4.65
C SER A 251 -3.83 22.24 3.54
N HIS A 252 -3.84 21.77 2.29
CA HIS A 252 -4.27 22.59 1.16
C HIS A 252 -5.76 22.95 1.25
N PRO A 253 -6.17 24.23 1.15
CA PRO A 253 -7.55 24.66 1.38
C PRO A 253 -8.56 24.04 0.39
N GLU A 254 -8.17 23.86 -0.87
CA GLU A 254 -9.03 23.28 -1.92
C GLU A 254 -9.24 21.77 -1.86
N VAL A 255 -8.54 21.05 -0.97
CA VAL A 255 -8.75 19.62 -0.76
C VAL A 255 -9.96 19.41 0.15
N GLY A 256 -10.95 18.65 -0.32
CA GLY A 256 -12.21 18.39 0.42
C GLY A 256 -12.18 17.14 1.28
N MET A 257 -11.29 16.20 0.96
CA MET A 257 -11.14 14.94 1.69
C MET A 257 -9.70 14.44 1.64
N ILE A 258 -9.23 13.86 2.73
CA ILE A 258 -8.00 13.08 2.78
C ILE A 258 -8.35 11.61 3.02
N SER A 259 -7.87 10.73 2.14
CA SER A 259 -7.81 9.30 2.37
C SER A 259 -6.35 8.91 2.57
N PHE A 260 -6.00 8.54 3.80
CA PHE A 260 -4.65 8.19 4.20
C PHE A 260 -4.58 6.73 4.62
N THR A 261 -3.52 6.04 4.22
CA THR A 261 -3.13 4.76 4.82
C THR A 261 -1.66 4.80 5.21
N GLY A 262 -1.35 4.39 6.44
CA GLY A 262 0.01 4.40 6.98
C GLY A 262 0.04 4.17 8.49
N SER A 263 1.12 4.57 9.16
CA SER A 263 1.23 4.40 10.61
C SER A 263 0.23 5.28 11.38
N THR A 264 -0.13 4.86 12.60
CA THR A 264 -1.00 5.63 13.48
C THR A 264 -0.44 7.02 13.81
N GLU A 265 0.88 7.12 13.99
CA GLU A 265 1.56 8.40 14.24
C GLU A 265 1.41 9.36 13.05
N ALA A 266 1.76 8.91 11.85
CA ALA A 266 1.60 9.71 10.64
C ALA A 266 0.13 10.06 10.36
N GLY A 267 -0.80 9.16 10.69
CA GLY A 267 -2.24 9.41 10.59
C GLY A 267 -2.71 10.55 11.49
N LYS A 268 -2.21 10.62 12.74
CA LYS A 268 -2.49 11.73 13.66
C LYS A 268 -1.95 13.06 13.12
N ASP A 269 -0.74 13.05 12.56
CA ASP A 269 -0.15 14.24 11.95
C ASP A 269 -0.96 14.72 10.73
N ILE A 270 -1.38 13.80 9.86
CA ILE A 270 -2.25 14.13 8.73
C ILE A 270 -3.58 14.71 9.21
N ALA A 271 -4.22 14.09 10.20
CA ALA A 271 -5.48 14.58 10.75
C ALA A 271 -5.34 15.99 11.35
N ALA A 272 -4.23 16.27 12.05
CA ALA A 272 -3.95 17.59 12.62
C ALA A 272 -3.78 18.68 11.54
N ASN A 273 -3.33 18.32 10.34
CA ASN A 273 -3.15 19.25 9.23
C ASN A 273 -4.38 19.37 8.31
N ALA A 274 -5.37 18.47 8.45
CA ALA A 274 -6.52 18.36 7.56
C ALA A 274 -7.82 18.97 8.12
N ALA A 275 -7.70 20.07 8.87
CA ALA A 275 -8.84 20.74 9.50
C ALA A 275 -9.97 21.05 8.49
N ASN A 276 -11.22 20.80 8.91
CA ASN A 276 -12.44 20.97 8.11
C ASN A 276 -12.56 20.10 6.86
N LYS A 277 -11.75 19.04 6.73
CA LYS A 277 -11.83 18.07 5.64
C LYS A 277 -12.47 16.77 6.11
N ARG A 278 -13.06 16.02 5.18
CA ARG A 278 -13.41 14.62 5.48
C ARG A 278 -12.14 13.78 5.61
N LEU A 279 -12.11 12.90 6.58
CA LEU A 279 -10.98 12.02 6.84
C LEU A 279 -11.40 10.56 6.69
N HIS A 280 -10.60 9.81 5.95
CA HIS A 280 -10.62 8.36 5.93
C HIS A 280 -9.21 7.87 6.25
N LEU A 281 -9.03 7.31 7.44
CA LEU A 281 -7.73 6.93 7.98
C LEU A 281 -7.70 5.42 8.20
N GLU A 282 -6.86 4.72 7.43
CA GLU A 282 -6.55 3.30 7.63
C GLU A 282 -5.16 3.22 8.26
N LEU A 283 -5.09 2.84 9.54
CA LEU A 283 -3.86 2.98 10.34
C LEU A 283 -3.26 1.61 10.70
N GLY A 284 -2.29 1.61 11.62
CA GLY A 284 -1.65 0.39 12.09
C GLY A 284 -2.60 -0.53 12.85
N GLY A 285 -2.29 -1.83 12.86
CA GLY A 285 -3.08 -2.85 13.52
C GLY A 285 -2.22 -3.86 14.28
N LYS A 286 -2.84 -4.52 15.28
CA LYS A 286 -2.26 -5.67 15.97
C LYS A 286 -3.24 -6.84 15.84
N GLY A 287 -3.02 -7.68 14.83
CA GLY A 287 -3.93 -8.79 14.51
C GLY A 287 -3.77 -9.97 15.49
N TYR A 288 -4.88 -10.34 16.14
CA TYR A 288 -4.98 -11.50 17.04
C TYR A 288 -5.76 -12.62 16.36
N ALA A 289 -5.20 -13.83 16.36
CA ALA A 289 -5.95 -15.06 16.11
C ALA A 289 -6.30 -15.73 17.44
N ILE A 290 -7.51 -16.27 17.56
CA ILE A 290 -7.94 -17.04 18.73
C ILE A 290 -8.25 -18.47 18.26
N VAL A 291 -7.56 -19.45 18.83
CA VAL A 291 -7.68 -20.87 18.50
C VAL A 291 -8.27 -21.60 19.70
N LEU A 292 -9.49 -22.11 19.55
CA LEU A 292 -10.22 -22.84 20.58
C LEU A 292 -9.90 -24.34 20.54
N ASP A 293 -10.32 -25.08 21.57
CA ASP A 293 -10.00 -26.51 21.74
C ASP A 293 -10.72 -27.43 20.74
N ASP A 294 -11.71 -26.93 20.02
CA ASP A 294 -12.44 -27.62 18.95
C ASP A 294 -11.94 -27.28 17.53
N ALA A 295 -10.87 -26.48 17.41
CA ALA A 295 -10.31 -26.09 16.14
C ALA A 295 -9.62 -27.25 15.40
N ASP A 296 -9.68 -27.22 14.06
CA ASP A 296 -8.75 -28.00 13.23
C ASP A 296 -7.35 -27.39 13.38
N ILE A 297 -6.49 -28.07 14.15
CA ILE A 297 -5.16 -27.58 14.52
C ILE A 297 -4.23 -27.41 13.31
N GLU A 298 -4.32 -28.29 12.31
CA GLU A 298 -3.48 -28.18 11.10
C GLU A 298 -3.87 -26.97 10.27
N LEU A 299 -5.18 -26.80 10.05
CA LEU A 299 -5.70 -25.66 9.30
C LEU A 299 -5.41 -24.35 10.05
N ALA A 300 -5.67 -24.32 11.35
CA ALA A 300 -5.45 -23.14 12.17
C ALA A 300 -3.97 -22.74 12.18
N ALA A 301 -3.05 -23.69 12.43
CA ALA A 301 -1.62 -23.40 12.46
C ALA A 301 -1.11 -22.91 11.10
N SER A 302 -1.42 -23.63 10.01
CA SER A 302 -0.98 -23.25 8.67
C SER A 302 -1.49 -21.87 8.25
N LYS A 303 -2.75 -21.53 8.55
CA LYS A 303 -3.33 -20.23 8.24
C LYS A 303 -2.83 -19.10 9.14
N CYS A 304 -2.51 -19.38 10.40
CA CYS A 304 -1.86 -18.41 11.26
C CYS A 304 -0.46 -18.07 10.74
N VAL A 305 0.35 -19.07 10.38
CA VAL A 305 1.68 -18.84 9.80
C VAL A 305 1.58 -18.08 8.48
N GLU A 306 0.65 -18.45 7.58
CA GLU A 306 0.43 -17.72 6.33
C GLU A 306 0.00 -16.27 6.59
N GLY A 307 -0.94 -16.05 7.51
CA GLY A 307 -1.42 -14.71 7.87
C GLY A 307 -0.33 -13.84 8.51
N ALA A 308 0.61 -14.45 9.22
CA ALA A 308 1.74 -13.78 9.85
C ALA A 308 2.86 -13.42 8.86
N LEU A 309 3.23 -14.35 7.96
CA LEU A 309 4.48 -14.24 7.19
C LEU A 309 4.31 -13.78 5.74
N ARG A 310 3.08 -13.77 5.18
CA ARG A 310 2.85 -13.19 3.85
C ARG A 310 3.32 -11.73 3.79
N ASN A 311 3.99 -11.37 2.70
CA ASN A 311 4.63 -10.05 2.54
C ASN A 311 5.66 -9.74 3.64
N ALA A 312 6.33 -10.77 4.17
CA ALA A 312 7.24 -10.67 5.31
C ALA A 312 6.60 -9.98 6.52
N GLY A 313 5.32 -10.25 6.81
CA GLY A 313 4.61 -9.62 7.95
C GLY A 313 4.27 -8.14 7.79
N GLN A 314 4.65 -7.50 6.68
CA GLN A 314 4.40 -6.08 6.40
C GLN A 314 2.95 -5.85 5.95
N ARG A 315 2.00 -6.15 6.83
CA ARG A 315 0.56 -6.00 6.60
C ARG A 315 -0.09 -5.46 7.87
N CYS A 316 -0.97 -4.48 7.74
CA CYS A 316 -1.72 -3.93 8.88
C CYS A 316 -2.70 -4.96 9.51
N ASP A 317 -3.06 -5.99 8.74
CA ASP A 317 -3.90 -7.11 9.14
C ASP A 317 -3.10 -8.41 9.37
N ALA A 318 -1.78 -8.32 9.51
CA ALA A 318 -0.94 -9.47 9.82
C ALA A 318 -1.36 -10.10 11.17
N ILE A 319 -1.42 -11.43 11.20
CA ILE A 319 -1.58 -12.17 12.46
C ILE A 319 -0.23 -12.08 13.18
N SER A 320 -0.17 -11.26 14.22
CA SER A 320 1.06 -11.01 14.99
C SER A 320 0.98 -11.55 16.41
N THR A 321 -0.19 -12.02 16.83
CA THR A 321 -0.39 -12.69 18.12
C THR A 321 -1.43 -13.80 17.95
N ILE A 322 -1.17 -14.95 18.57
CA ILE A 322 -2.05 -16.11 18.52
C ILE A 322 -2.35 -16.53 19.96
N LEU A 323 -3.61 -16.45 20.36
CA LEU A 323 -4.11 -16.93 21.64
C LEU A 323 -4.69 -18.32 21.42
N VAL A 324 -4.20 -19.30 22.16
CA VAL A 324 -4.56 -20.71 21.98
C VAL A 324 -5.11 -21.27 23.28
N ASP A 325 -6.19 -22.04 23.20
CA ASP A 325 -6.71 -22.76 24.35
C ASP A 325 -5.64 -23.72 24.91
N ARG A 326 -5.49 -23.72 26.23
CA ARG A 326 -4.44 -24.49 26.94
C ARG A 326 -4.48 -25.99 26.61
N LYS A 327 -5.66 -26.55 26.31
CA LYS A 327 -5.80 -27.98 26.00
C LYS A 327 -5.11 -28.39 24.69
N VAL A 328 -4.95 -27.46 23.76
CA VAL A 328 -4.39 -27.70 22.42
C VAL A 328 -3.11 -26.91 22.15
N ALA A 329 -2.66 -26.08 23.10
CA ALA A 329 -1.53 -25.16 22.94
C ALA A 329 -0.23 -25.86 22.53
N GLU A 330 0.18 -26.92 23.22
CA GLU A 330 1.43 -27.64 22.92
C GLU A 330 1.42 -28.18 21.48
N GLN A 331 0.35 -28.88 21.11
CA GLN A 331 0.18 -29.43 19.76
C GLN A 331 0.17 -28.32 18.70
N PHE A 332 -0.52 -27.20 18.97
CA PHE A 332 -0.60 -26.09 18.03
C PHE A 332 0.76 -25.43 17.80
N VAL A 333 1.53 -25.19 18.87
CA VAL A 333 2.87 -24.57 18.78
C VAL A 333 3.81 -25.44 17.93
N GLU A 334 3.80 -26.76 18.11
CA GLU A 334 4.59 -27.67 17.28
C GLU A 334 4.25 -27.53 15.78
N ARG A 335 2.96 -27.41 15.45
CA ARG A 335 2.50 -27.23 14.07
C ARG A 335 2.84 -25.85 13.51
N VAL A 336 2.76 -24.80 14.32
CA VAL A 336 3.20 -23.45 13.91
C VAL A 336 4.67 -23.46 13.54
N VAL A 337 5.55 -24.04 14.37
CA VAL A 337 6.98 -24.14 14.07
C VAL A 337 7.19 -24.94 12.77
N HIS A 338 6.55 -26.10 12.63
CA HIS A 338 6.65 -26.92 11.42
C HIS A 338 6.27 -26.16 10.13
N TYR A 339 5.15 -25.41 10.16
CA TYR A 339 4.74 -24.62 9.00
C TYR A 339 5.67 -23.42 8.77
N ALA A 340 6.12 -22.75 9.82
CA ALA A 340 7.01 -21.59 9.73
C ALA A 340 8.39 -21.94 9.17
N GLU A 341 8.93 -23.14 9.43
CA GLU A 341 10.20 -23.62 8.83
C GLU A 341 10.16 -23.62 7.29
N ASN A 342 8.97 -23.76 6.70
CA ASN A 342 8.77 -23.78 5.25
C ASN A 342 8.67 -22.38 4.61
N TRP A 343 8.76 -21.30 5.40
CA TRP A 343 8.76 -19.91 4.92
C TRP A 343 10.19 -19.42 4.69
N ARG A 344 10.80 -19.90 3.61
CA ARG A 344 12.20 -19.61 3.32
C ARG A 344 12.40 -18.13 2.96
N LEU A 345 13.26 -17.50 3.75
CA LEU A 345 13.87 -16.20 3.48
C LEU A 345 14.82 -16.32 2.30
N GLY A 346 14.81 -15.37 1.38
CA GLY A 346 15.70 -15.39 0.22
C GLY A 346 15.59 -14.15 -0.64
N ASP A 347 16.36 -14.13 -1.72
CA ASP A 347 16.26 -13.11 -2.75
C ASP A 347 14.85 -13.14 -3.38
N PRO A 348 14.08 -12.05 -3.32
CA PRO A 348 12.70 -12.04 -3.81
C PRO A 348 12.57 -12.24 -5.32
N ARG A 349 13.68 -12.21 -6.09
CA ARG A 349 13.71 -12.56 -7.51
C ARG A 349 13.62 -14.06 -7.77
N GLU A 350 13.99 -14.87 -6.78
CA GLU A 350 14.03 -16.32 -6.92
C GLU A 350 12.62 -16.92 -6.79
N PRO A 351 12.19 -17.81 -7.71
CA PRO A 351 10.85 -18.40 -7.68
C PRO A 351 10.51 -19.20 -6.41
N THR A 352 11.53 -19.59 -5.64
CA THR A 352 11.37 -20.40 -4.42
C THR A 352 11.27 -19.58 -3.13
N THR A 353 11.52 -18.26 -3.21
CA THR A 353 11.49 -17.36 -2.06
C THR A 353 10.06 -17.13 -1.61
N LYS A 354 9.79 -17.33 -0.31
CA LYS A 354 8.50 -17.02 0.32
C LYS A 354 8.52 -15.79 1.21
N VAL A 355 9.70 -15.43 1.70
CA VAL A 355 9.91 -14.23 2.53
C VAL A 355 11.05 -13.44 1.91
N GLY A 356 10.72 -12.24 1.43
CA GLY A 356 11.72 -11.26 0.97
C GLY A 356 12.22 -10.39 2.13
N PRO A 357 12.99 -9.33 1.85
CA PRO A 357 13.37 -8.37 2.88
C PRO A 357 12.18 -7.55 3.38
N LEU A 358 12.35 -6.95 4.55
CA LEU A 358 11.54 -5.83 5.00
C LEU A 358 11.91 -4.58 4.18
N VAL A 359 11.06 -3.54 4.19
CA VAL A 359 11.21 -2.35 3.33
C VAL A 359 12.52 -1.58 3.56
N SER A 360 13.20 -1.81 4.69
CA SER A 360 14.51 -1.21 4.97
C SER A 360 15.26 -1.94 6.07
N ALA A 361 16.57 -1.70 6.16
CA ALA A 361 17.39 -2.17 7.28
C ALA A 361 16.93 -1.60 8.64
N GLN A 362 16.37 -0.39 8.64
CA GLN A 362 15.81 0.20 9.85
C GLN A 362 14.55 -0.54 10.30
N ALA A 363 13.70 -0.99 9.38
CA ALA A 363 12.53 -1.81 9.71
C ALA A 363 12.95 -3.15 10.33
N ALA A 364 13.92 -3.86 9.73
CA ALA A 364 14.45 -5.11 10.28
C ALA A 364 15.07 -4.93 11.68
N LYS A 365 15.81 -3.84 11.89
CA LYS A 365 16.33 -3.48 13.21
C LYS A 365 15.22 -3.24 14.24
N SER A 366 14.14 -2.55 13.85
CA SER A 366 12.99 -2.31 14.73
C SER A 366 12.28 -3.61 15.11
N VAL A 367 12.00 -4.49 14.14
CA VAL A 367 11.43 -5.83 14.38
C VAL A 367 12.30 -6.62 15.35
N ASN A 368 13.60 -6.71 15.08
CA ASN A 368 14.53 -7.45 15.93
C ASN A 368 14.63 -6.85 17.35
N SER A 369 14.44 -5.54 17.51
CA SER A 369 14.43 -4.92 18.85
C SER A 369 13.23 -5.39 19.69
N MET A 370 12.06 -5.59 19.08
CA MET A 370 10.88 -6.13 19.75
C MET A 370 11.02 -7.62 20.07
N VAL A 371 11.62 -8.39 19.16
CA VAL A 371 11.96 -9.80 19.39
C VAL A 371 12.91 -9.92 20.59
N LYS A 372 13.97 -9.09 20.61
CA LYS A 372 14.93 -9.06 21.71
C LYS A 372 14.27 -8.68 23.05
N ASP A 373 13.45 -7.64 23.06
CA ASP A 373 12.69 -7.22 24.26
C ASP A 373 11.82 -8.36 24.80
N ALA A 374 11.12 -9.09 23.92
CA ALA A 374 10.28 -10.22 24.32
C ALA A 374 11.11 -11.34 24.96
N VAL A 375 12.24 -11.70 24.36
CA VAL A 375 13.15 -12.74 24.90
C VAL A 375 13.76 -12.30 26.23
N GLU A 376 14.21 -11.04 26.36
CA GLU A 376 14.74 -10.49 27.62
C GLU A 376 13.71 -10.50 28.75
N LYS A 377 12.41 -10.40 28.42
CA LYS A 377 11.31 -10.47 29.38
C LYS A 377 10.83 -11.89 29.68
N GLY A 378 11.34 -12.91 28.97
CA GLY A 378 11.08 -14.32 29.25
C GLY A 378 10.33 -15.09 28.17
N ALA A 379 10.13 -14.53 26.96
CA ALA A 379 9.60 -15.29 25.83
C ALA A 379 10.58 -16.39 25.38
N GLU A 380 10.06 -17.52 24.92
CA GLU A 380 10.84 -18.61 24.35
C GLU A 380 10.98 -18.42 22.83
N LEU A 381 12.22 -18.29 22.35
CA LEU A 381 12.51 -18.23 20.91
C LEU A 381 12.55 -19.63 20.32
N LEU A 382 11.52 -20.00 19.55
CA LEU A 382 11.39 -21.34 18.97
C LEU A 382 11.99 -21.44 17.56
N LEU A 383 11.94 -20.36 16.78
CA LEU A 383 12.44 -20.31 15.41
C LEU A 383 12.93 -18.89 15.08
N GLY A 384 14.01 -18.79 14.30
CA GLY A 384 14.50 -17.53 13.73
C GLY A 384 15.15 -16.59 14.74
N GLY A 385 14.77 -15.31 14.69
CA GLY A 385 15.25 -14.27 15.62
C GLY A 385 16.58 -13.61 15.24
N SER A 386 17.06 -13.78 14.00
CA SER A 386 18.21 -13.05 13.48
C SER A 386 17.85 -12.21 12.26
N TYR A 387 18.64 -11.18 12.00
CA TYR A 387 18.48 -10.27 10.86
C TYR A 387 19.82 -9.80 10.31
N GLU A 388 19.86 -9.49 9.03
CA GLU A 388 21.01 -8.90 8.33
C GLU A 388 20.49 -7.92 7.27
N ALA A 389 21.04 -6.70 7.26
CA ALA A 389 20.53 -5.60 6.42
C ALA A 389 19.01 -5.47 6.58
N ALA A 390 18.25 -5.57 5.48
CA ALA A 390 16.79 -5.49 5.47
C ALA A 390 16.09 -6.85 5.67
N TYR A 391 16.83 -7.95 5.76
CA TYR A 391 16.27 -9.30 5.87
C TYR A 391 16.15 -9.70 7.33
N HIS A 392 14.95 -10.11 7.76
CA HIS A 392 14.70 -10.68 9.08
C HIS A 392 14.17 -12.11 8.92
N GLN A 393 14.69 -13.05 9.72
CA GLN A 393 14.20 -14.43 9.68
C GLN A 393 12.74 -14.51 10.13
N PRO A 394 11.92 -15.40 9.52
CA PRO A 394 10.64 -15.79 10.10
C PRO A 394 10.87 -16.21 11.55
N THR A 395 10.14 -15.61 12.48
CA THR A 395 10.40 -15.74 13.91
C THR A 395 9.16 -16.23 14.64
N VAL A 396 9.33 -17.26 15.46
CA VAL A 396 8.27 -17.80 16.32
C VAL A 396 8.70 -17.64 17.77
N LEU A 397 7.91 -16.89 18.52
CA LEU A 397 8.05 -16.73 19.96
C LEU A 397 6.88 -17.43 20.66
N ASP A 398 7.18 -18.21 21.69
CA ASP A 398 6.18 -18.83 22.57
C ASP A 398 6.28 -18.27 23.99
N LYS A 399 5.21 -18.44 24.77
CA LYS A 399 5.08 -17.98 26.17
C LYS A 399 5.46 -16.49 26.33
N VAL A 400 5.08 -15.68 25.35
CA VAL A 400 5.38 -14.24 25.32
C VAL A 400 4.69 -13.56 26.50
N PRO A 401 5.45 -12.95 27.43
CA PRO A 401 4.87 -12.26 28.57
C PRO A 401 4.10 -11.02 28.13
N GLU A 402 2.99 -10.71 28.82
CA GLU A 402 2.13 -9.56 28.51
C GLU A 402 2.90 -8.23 28.51
N GLN A 403 3.94 -8.08 29.33
CA GLN A 403 4.75 -6.86 29.39
C GLN A 403 5.72 -6.66 28.20
N ALA A 404 5.85 -7.62 27.28
CA ALA A 404 6.70 -7.49 26.10
C ALA A 404 6.12 -6.47 25.11
N LEU A 405 6.98 -5.62 24.54
CA LEU A 405 6.57 -4.58 23.57
C LEU A 405 5.85 -5.20 22.38
N ILE A 406 6.32 -6.38 21.94
CA ILE A 406 5.75 -7.11 20.80
C ILE A 406 4.29 -7.54 21.01
N VAL A 407 3.71 -7.45 22.20
CA VAL A 407 2.27 -7.72 22.44
C VAL A 407 1.42 -6.50 22.10
N TRP A 408 1.94 -5.29 22.31
CA TRP A 408 1.18 -4.03 22.27
C TRP A 408 1.50 -3.16 21.06
N GLU A 409 2.73 -3.24 20.56
CA GLU A 409 3.17 -2.47 19.40
C GLU A 409 3.01 -3.28 18.11
N GLU A 410 2.62 -2.60 17.03
CA GLU A 410 2.56 -3.20 15.69
C GLU A 410 3.98 -3.58 15.24
N THR A 411 4.19 -4.88 15.01
CA THR A 411 5.52 -5.40 14.64
C THR A 411 5.87 -5.06 13.20
N PHE A 412 4.89 -5.16 12.31
CA PHE A 412 5.00 -4.90 10.87
C PHE A 412 6.15 -5.65 10.18
N GLY A 413 6.43 -6.88 10.64
CA GLY A 413 7.50 -7.73 10.14
C GLY A 413 7.62 -9.04 10.91
#